data_AF-A0A8T4XXR3-F1
#
_entry.id   AF-A0A8T4XXR3-F1
#
_cell.length_a   1.000
_cell.length_b   1.000
_cell.length_c   1.000
_cell.angle_alpha   90.00
_cell.angle_beta   90.00
_cell.angle_gamma   90.00
#
_symmetry.space_group_name_H-M   'P 1'
#
loop_
_entity.id
_entity.type
_entity.pdbx_description
1 polymer ?
#
loop_
_entity_poly.entity_id
_entity_poly.type
_entity_poly.pdbx_seq_one_letter_code
_entity_poly.pdbx_strand_id
1 'polypeptide(L)'
;MIVKYAGLGVEADIRSEVDEHWRRVDKLEEELKLLREKLSELYGKFKEAISYSIICSSLIAIRLARLEAFAERFATMKAGRREEKLMDFLKEAKENHDGTFESLKCIDKNLAELFSEIHLKGISISLILWMWRRVGDRLETFLDALVKVLGPASLDLVDEKDILDLYGIEGLGLFRKAKELTRGGR
;
A
#
# COMPACT_ATOMS: atom_id res chain seq x y z
N MET A 1 -64.89 -16.08 -59.57
CA MET A 1 -63.57 -15.43 -59.77
C MET A 1 -63.00 -15.16 -58.38
N ILE A 2 -61.79 -15.64 -58.12
CA ILE A 2 -61.26 -15.96 -56.80
C ILE A 2 -60.97 -14.69 -55.98
N VAL A 3 -61.54 -14.62 -54.77
CA VAL A 3 -61.15 -13.67 -53.72
C VAL A 3 -59.81 -14.14 -53.13
N LYS A 4 -58.71 -13.46 -53.45
CA LYS A 4 -57.37 -13.79 -52.93
C LYS A 4 -56.45 -12.56 -52.84
N TYR A 5 -56.79 -11.54 -52.04
CA TYR A 5 -55.82 -10.45 -51.78
C TYR A 5 -55.83 -9.86 -50.36
N ALA A 6 -56.62 -10.39 -49.41
CA ALA A 6 -56.63 -9.86 -48.03
C ALA A 6 -55.58 -10.49 -47.08
N GLY A 7 -55.06 -11.69 -47.39
CA GLY A 7 -54.13 -12.42 -46.51
C GLY A 7 -52.65 -12.07 -46.67
N LEU A 8 -52.25 -11.58 -47.85
CA LEU A 8 -50.83 -11.37 -48.18
C LEU A 8 -50.22 -10.12 -47.53
N GLY A 9 -51.02 -9.08 -47.25
CA GLY A 9 -50.56 -7.88 -46.56
C GLY A 9 -50.32 -8.10 -45.06
N VAL A 10 -51.23 -8.83 -44.40
CA VAL A 10 -51.12 -9.18 -42.98
C VAL A 10 -49.98 -10.16 -42.74
N GLU A 11 -49.75 -11.13 -43.64
CA GLU A 11 -48.60 -12.03 -43.55
C GLU A 11 -47.25 -11.31 -43.74
N ALA A 12 -47.19 -10.27 -44.59
CA ALA A 12 -45.98 -9.49 -44.79
C ALA A 12 -45.66 -8.60 -43.58
N ASP A 13 -46.67 -7.97 -42.98
CA ASP A 13 -46.52 -7.16 -41.77
C ASP A 13 -46.08 -8.01 -40.56
N ILE A 14 -46.69 -9.19 -40.36
CA ILE A 14 -46.30 -10.11 -39.28
C ILE A 14 -44.87 -10.61 -39.47
N ARG A 15 -44.43 -10.91 -40.70
CA ARG A 15 -43.04 -11.31 -40.97
C ARG A 15 -42.06 -10.18 -40.64
N SER A 16 -42.39 -8.94 -40.99
CA SER A 16 -41.54 -7.79 -40.68
C SER A 16 -41.42 -7.56 -39.18
N GLU A 17 -42.51 -7.69 -38.42
CA GLU A 17 -42.48 -7.58 -36.95
C GLU A 17 -41.65 -8.70 -36.32
N VAL A 18 -41.81 -9.94 -36.78
CA VAL A 18 -41.02 -11.09 -36.32
C VAL A 18 -39.53 -10.88 -36.60
N ASP A 19 -39.15 -10.41 -37.79
CA ASP A 19 -37.76 -10.11 -38.15
C ASP A 19 -37.17 -8.97 -37.30
N GLU A 20 -37.97 -7.98 -36.93
CA GLU A 20 -37.53 -6.92 -36.03
C GLU A 20 -37.35 -7.43 -34.60
N HIS A 21 -38.24 -8.29 -34.12
CA HIS A 21 -38.11 -8.95 -32.83
C HIS A 21 -36.87 -9.84 -32.78
N TRP A 22 -36.57 -10.61 -33.83
CA TRP A 22 -35.33 -11.40 -33.89
C TRP A 22 -34.08 -10.54 -33.85
N ARG A 23 -34.03 -9.43 -34.61
CA ARG A 23 -32.91 -8.48 -34.52
C ARG A 23 -32.73 -7.89 -33.12
N ARG A 24 -33.83 -7.66 -32.37
CA ARG A 24 -33.75 -7.21 -30.97
C ARG A 24 -33.24 -8.31 -30.05
N VAL A 25 -33.64 -9.56 -30.26
CA VAL A 25 -33.12 -10.72 -29.52
C VAL A 25 -31.62 -10.84 -29.74
N ASP A 26 -31.15 -10.83 -30.99
CA ASP A 26 -29.72 -10.91 -31.34
C ASP A 26 -28.92 -9.80 -30.64
N LYS A 27 -29.44 -8.57 -30.65
CA LYS A 27 -28.80 -7.43 -29.98
C LYS A 27 -28.72 -7.62 -28.47
N LEU A 28 -29.80 -8.09 -27.84
CA LEU A 28 -29.83 -8.35 -26.39
C LEU A 28 -28.90 -9.49 -26.01
N GLU A 29 -28.74 -10.51 -26.85
CA GLU A 29 -27.79 -11.60 -26.62
C GLU A 29 -26.34 -11.10 -26.65
N GLU A 30 -25.98 -10.23 -27.59
CA GLU A 30 -24.65 -9.61 -27.64
C GLU A 30 -24.41 -8.68 -26.44
N GLU A 31 -25.39 -7.87 -26.04
CA GLU A 31 -25.28 -7.03 -24.84
C GLU A 31 -25.12 -7.87 -23.56
N LEU A 32 -25.85 -8.99 -23.45
CA LEU A 32 -25.72 -9.94 -22.34
C LEU A 32 -24.34 -10.58 -22.29
N LYS A 33 -23.78 -10.95 -23.45
CA LYS A 33 -22.43 -11.52 -23.56
C LYS A 33 -21.38 -10.51 -23.09
N LEU A 34 -21.45 -9.27 -23.56
CA LEU A 34 -20.54 -8.20 -23.13
C LEU A 34 -20.64 -7.92 -21.63
N LEU A 35 -21.85 -7.91 -21.06
CA LEU A 35 -22.06 -7.73 -19.63
C LEU A 35 -21.44 -8.87 -18.80
N ARG A 36 -21.54 -10.12 -19.28
CA ARG A 36 -20.90 -11.28 -18.62
C ARG A 36 -19.38 -11.19 -18.62
N GLU A 37 -18.79 -10.74 -19.73
CA GLU A 37 -17.33 -10.53 -19.84
C GLU A 37 -16.87 -9.45 -18.85
N LYS A 38 -17.55 -8.30 -18.83
CA LYS A 38 -17.26 -7.22 -17.87
C LYS A 38 -17.41 -7.64 -16.41
N LEU A 39 -18.46 -8.41 -16.10
CA LEU A 39 -18.68 -8.92 -14.74
C LEU A 39 -17.56 -9.88 -14.32
N SER A 40 -17.09 -10.72 -15.24
CA SER A 40 -15.99 -11.65 -14.99
C SER A 40 -14.67 -10.91 -14.73
N GLU A 41 -14.40 -9.85 -15.50
CA GLU A 41 -13.24 -8.98 -15.29
C GLU A 41 -13.31 -8.27 -13.93
N LEU A 42 -14.47 -7.71 -13.58
CA LEU A 42 -14.67 -7.03 -12.30
C LEU A 42 -14.50 -8.00 -11.12
N TYR A 43 -15.03 -9.22 -11.24
CA TYR A 43 -14.86 -10.25 -10.22
C TYR A 43 -13.39 -10.64 -10.03
N GLY A 44 -12.63 -10.74 -11.13
CA GLY A 44 -11.18 -10.95 -11.08
C GLY A 44 -10.46 -9.85 -10.29
N LYS A 45 -10.73 -8.58 -10.63
CA LYS A 45 -10.17 -7.41 -9.92
C LYS A 45 -10.55 -7.38 -8.44
N PHE A 46 -11.79 -7.74 -8.11
CA PHE A 46 -12.25 -7.78 -6.73
C PHE A 46 -11.54 -8.86 -5.90
N LYS A 47 -11.34 -10.05 -6.48
CA LYS A 47 -10.60 -11.14 -5.84
C LYS A 47 -9.13 -10.76 -5.60
N GLU A 48 -8.52 -10.08 -6.56
CA GLU A 48 -7.16 -9.55 -6.43
C GLU A 48 -7.06 -8.52 -5.29
N ALA A 49 -7.99 -7.56 -5.24
CA ALA A 49 -8.05 -6.55 -4.19
C ALA A 49 -8.22 -7.15 -2.78
N ILE A 50 -9.05 -8.19 -2.62
CA ILE A 50 -9.19 -8.92 -1.35
C ILE A 50 -7.86 -9.57 -0.96
N SER A 51 -7.18 -10.21 -1.91
CA SER A 51 -5.91 -10.90 -1.66
C SER A 51 -4.84 -9.91 -1.19
N TYR A 52 -4.74 -8.74 -1.83
CA TYR A 52 -3.85 -7.66 -1.40
C TYR A 52 -4.22 -7.13 -0.02
N SER A 53 -5.50 -6.93 0.27
CA SER A 53 -5.95 -6.48 1.58
C SER A 53 -5.54 -7.44 2.71
N ILE A 54 -5.68 -8.76 2.50
CA ILE A 54 -5.28 -9.79 3.48
C ILE A 54 -3.76 -9.76 3.70
N ILE A 55 -2.97 -9.68 2.63
CA ILE A 55 -1.50 -9.63 2.70
C ILE A 55 -1.06 -8.37 3.45
N CYS A 56 -1.55 -7.19 3.06
CA CYS A 56 -1.24 -5.92 3.72
C CYS A 56 -1.62 -5.96 5.21
N SER A 57 -2.81 -6.45 5.55
CA SER A 57 -3.27 -6.54 6.95
C SER A 57 -2.38 -7.45 7.80
N SER A 58 -1.97 -8.60 7.24
CA SER A 58 -1.08 -9.54 7.93
C SER A 58 0.30 -8.94 8.16
N LEU A 59 0.83 -8.22 7.17
CA LEU A 59 2.10 -7.52 7.28
C LEU A 59 2.04 -6.41 8.34
N ILE A 60 0.96 -5.64 8.41
CA ILE A 60 0.75 -4.62 9.45
C ILE A 60 0.68 -5.27 10.83
N ALA A 61 -0.06 -6.36 10.99
CA ALA A 61 -0.20 -7.06 12.28
C ALA A 61 1.15 -7.57 12.82
N ILE A 62 1.95 -8.21 11.97
CA ILE A 62 3.30 -8.68 12.34
C ILE A 62 4.18 -7.50 12.79
N ARG A 63 4.06 -6.34 12.13
CA ARG A 63 4.85 -5.15 12.45
C ARG A 63 4.42 -4.51 13.76
N LEU A 64 3.13 -4.41 14.03
CA LEU A 64 2.60 -3.94 15.31
C LEU A 64 3.08 -4.83 16.47
N ALA A 65 2.98 -6.15 16.33
CA ALA A 65 3.45 -7.08 17.36
C ALA A 65 4.96 -6.92 17.64
N ARG A 66 5.78 -6.70 16.61
CA ARG A 66 7.22 -6.43 16.77
C ARG A 66 7.49 -5.08 17.43
N LEU A 67 6.72 -4.05 17.08
CA LEU A 67 6.83 -2.72 17.68
C LEU A 67 6.47 -2.77 19.18
N GLU A 68 5.42 -3.50 19.54
CA GLU A 68 5.03 -3.74 20.93
C GLU A 68 6.16 -4.45 21.70
N ALA A 69 6.70 -5.54 21.15
CA ALA A 69 7.82 -6.25 21.77
C ALA A 69 9.09 -5.40 21.91
N PHE A 70 9.34 -4.49 20.96
CA PHE A 70 10.40 -3.48 21.08
C PHE A 70 10.10 -2.50 22.21
N ALA A 71 8.90 -1.92 22.24
CA ALA A 71 8.48 -0.92 23.22
C ALA A 71 8.59 -1.39 24.67
N GLU A 72 8.11 -2.62 24.96
CA GLU A 72 8.14 -3.21 26.30
C GLU A 72 9.57 -3.28 26.87
N ARG A 73 10.53 -3.64 26.02
CA ARG A 73 11.93 -3.79 26.44
C ARG A 73 12.67 -2.47 26.42
N PHE A 74 12.36 -1.61 25.47
CA PHE A 74 13.08 -0.37 25.21
C PHE A 74 12.99 0.62 26.38
N ALA A 75 11.81 0.75 26.99
CA ALA A 75 11.57 1.69 28.09
C ALA A 75 12.39 1.40 29.37
N THR A 76 12.80 0.16 29.59
CA THR A 76 13.52 -0.27 30.81
C THR A 76 15.04 -0.34 30.64
N MET A 77 15.54 -0.11 29.43
CA MET A 77 16.97 -0.20 29.12
C MET A 77 17.73 1.08 29.48
N LYS A 78 19.03 0.93 29.79
CA LYS A 78 19.96 2.07 29.94
C LYS A 78 20.29 2.69 28.57
N ALA A 79 20.57 4.00 28.55
CA ALA A 79 20.82 4.78 27.31
C ALA A 79 21.76 4.11 26.29
N GLY A 80 22.95 3.66 26.69
CA GLY A 80 23.88 3.02 25.77
C GLY A 80 23.34 1.72 25.12
N ARG A 81 22.54 0.94 25.85
CA ARG A 81 21.90 -0.26 25.30
C ARG A 81 20.68 0.05 24.43
N ARG A 82 20.07 1.23 24.60
CA ARG A 82 18.92 1.66 23.79
C ARG A 82 19.35 2.00 22.37
N GLU A 83 20.51 2.64 22.20
CA GLU A 83 21.08 2.88 20.88
C GLU A 83 21.38 1.58 20.13
N GLU A 84 22.07 0.63 20.77
CA GLU A 84 22.31 -0.71 20.22
C GLU A 84 20.99 -1.40 19.84
N LYS A 85 20.01 -1.36 20.74
CA LYS A 85 18.71 -1.99 20.50
C LYS A 85 17.91 -1.34 19.37
N LEU A 86 18.00 -0.01 19.23
CA LEU A 86 17.41 0.72 18.10
C LEU A 86 18.07 0.28 16.80
N MET A 87 19.41 0.26 16.74
CA MET A 87 20.14 -0.16 15.55
C MET A 87 19.79 -1.60 15.15
N ASP A 88 19.72 -2.52 16.10
CA ASP A 88 19.33 -3.91 15.85
C ASP A 88 17.90 -4.01 15.32
N PHE A 89 16.97 -3.27 15.92
CA PHE A 89 15.59 -3.21 15.46
C PHE A 89 15.49 -2.69 14.02
N LEU A 90 16.23 -1.63 13.69
CA LEU A 90 16.25 -1.06 12.34
C LEU A 90 16.86 -2.03 11.31
N LYS A 91 17.92 -2.77 11.69
CA LYS A 91 18.55 -3.78 10.83
C LYS A 91 17.59 -4.92 10.56
N GLU A 92 16.99 -5.47 11.61
CA GLU A 92 15.99 -6.52 11.48
C GLU A 92 14.80 -6.03 10.63
N ALA A 93 14.34 -4.80 10.84
CA ALA A 93 13.24 -4.25 10.05
C ALA A 93 13.58 -4.17 8.55
N LYS A 94 14.81 -3.77 8.22
CA LYS A 94 15.35 -3.70 6.84
C LYS A 94 15.53 -5.08 6.22
N GLU A 95 16.16 -6.02 6.91
CA GLU A 95 16.33 -7.38 6.39
C GLU A 95 14.98 -8.05 6.11
N ASN A 96 14.01 -7.88 7.02
CA ASN A 96 12.66 -8.38 6.80
C ASN A 96 11.94 -7.64 5.67
N HIS A 97 12.17 -6.33 5.49
CA HIS A 97 11.66 -5.60 4.34
C HIS A 97 12.18 -6.22 3.05
N ASP A 98 13.50 -6.31 2.92
CA ASP A 98 14.17 -6.72 1.68
C ASP A 98 13.80 -8.17 1.33
N GLY A 99 13.77 -9.06 2.34
CA GLY A 99 13.34 -10.44 2.16
C GLY A 99 11.85 -10.57 1.76
N THR A 100 10.97 -9.78 2.37
CA THR A 100 9.53 -9.76 2.01
C THR A 100 9.34 -9.16 0.62
N PHE A 101 10.04 -8.08 0.29
CA PHE A 101 9.97 -7.40 -0.99
C PHE A 101 10.40 -8.34 -2.13
N GLU A 102 11.53 -9.02 -2.01
CA GLU A 102 11.98 -9.98 -3.03
C GLU A 102 11.04 -11.19 -3.14
N SER A 103 10.46 -11.66 -2.02
CA SER A 103 9.45 -12.72 -2.04
C SER A 103 8.18 -12.28 -2.77
N LEU A 104 7.70 -11.06 -2.49
CA LEU A 104 6.53 -10.49 -3.15
C LEU A 104 6.77 -10.23 -4.63
N LYS A 105 7.96 -9.75 -5.00
CA LYS A 105 8.34 -9.48 -6.38
C LYS A 105 8.37 -10.74 -7.26
N CYS A 106 8.66 -11.90 -6.66
CA CYS A 106 8.54 -13.19 -7.34
C CYS A 106 7.07 -13.61 -7.60
N ILE A 107 6.12 -13.07 -6.82
CA ILE A 107 4.69 -13.39 -6.90
C ILE A 107 3.97 -12.36 -7.78
N ASP A 108 4.11 -11.08 -7.44
CA ASP A 108 3.48 -9.95 -8.12
C ASP A 108 4.29 -8.66 -7.89
N LYS A 109 4.68 -8.00 -8.99
CA LYS A 109 5.48 -6.77 -8.97
C LYS A 109 4.70 -5.58 -8.40
N ASN A 110 3.42 -5.46 -8.70
CA ASN A 110 2.57 -4.37 -8.21
C ASN A 110 2.38 -4.50 -6.70
N LEU A 111 2.23 -5.73 -6.19
CA LEU A 111 2.17 -5.99 -4.76
C LEU A 111 3.50 -5.67 -4.06
N ALA A 112 4.63 -5.97 -4.68
CA ALA A 112 5.94 -5.61 -4.16
C ALA A 112 6.15 -4.09 -4.11
N GLU A 113 5.74 -3.37 -5.15
CA GLU A 113 5.78 -1.90 -5.20
C GLU A 113 4.87 -1.27 -4.13
N LEU A 114 3.62 -1.74 -4.04
CA LEU A 114 2.68 -1.33 -3.00
C LEU A 114 3.25 -1.62 -1.60
N PHE A 115 3.84 -2.79 -1.40
CA PHE A 115 4.50 -3.13 -0.16
C PHE A 115 5.64 -2.15 0.15
N SER A 116 6.52 -1.86 -0.81
CA SER A 116 7.65 -0.95 -0.59
C SER A 116 7.21 0.46 -0.19
N GLU A 117 6.18 0.99 -0.86
CA GLU A 117 5.59 2.30 -0.51
C GLU A 117 4.99 2.32 0.90
N ILE A 118 4.26 1.26 1.26
CA ILE A 118 3.66 1.10 2.59
C ILE A 118 4.73 0.81 3.64
N HIS A 119 5.82 0.13 3.29
CA HIS A 119 6.77 -0.40 4.26
C HIS A 119 7.65 0.66 4.88
N LEU A 120 8.21 1.56 4.06
CA LEU A 120 9.13 2.57 4.56
C LEU A 120 8.38 3.70 5.29
N LYS A 121 7.15 4.01 4.87
CA LYS A 121 6.24 4.88 5.63
C LYS A 121 5.60 4.19 6.85
N GLY A 122 5.51 2.86 6.82
CA GLY A 122 4.81 2.02 7.80
C GLY A 122 5.69 1.33 8.83
N ILE A 123 7.02 1.25 8.65
CA ILE A 123 7.93 1.33 9.79
C ILE A 123 7.62 2.70 10.34
N SER A 124 6.79 2.74 11.38
CA SER A 124 6.32 3.94 12.00
C SER A 124 7.49 4.62 12.70
N ILE A 125 8.40 5.19 11.92
CA ILE A 125 9.57 5.94 12.37
C ILE A 125 9.10 7.03 13.32
N SER A 126 7.94 7.63 13.05
CA SER A 126 7.20 8.50 13.97
C SER A 126 6.90 7.86 15.33
N LEU A 127 6.38 6.62 15.37
CA LEU A 127 6.12 5.92 16.64
C LEU A 127 7.43 5.56 17.35
N ILE A 128 8.46 5.13 16.63
CA ILE A 128 9.77 4.83 17.23
C ILE A 128 10.41 6.10 17.77
N LEU A 129 10.33 7.21 17.03
CA LEU A 129 10.78 8.54 17.43
C LEU A 129 10.03 9.02 18.68
N TRP A 130 8.71 8.81 18.73
CA TRP A 130 7.92 9.12 19.92
C TRP A 130 8.38 8.32 21.14
N MET A 131 8.60 7.02 20.99
CA MET A 131 9.13 6.18 22.07
C MET A 131 10.55 6.60 22.49
N TRP A 132 11.40 6.91 21.52
CA TRP A 132 12.76 7.40 21.73
C TRP A 132 12.76 8.71 22.52
N ARG A 133 11.89 9.65 22.16
CA ARG A 133 11.72 10.91 22.89
C ARG A 133 11.26 10.67 24.32
N ARG A 134 10.29 9.76 24.52
CA ARG A 134 9.67 9.48 25.83
C ARG A 134 10.68 8.97 26.86
N VAL A 135 11.70 8.24 26.45
CA VAL A 135 12.80 7.79 27.35
C VAL A 135 13.89 8.84 27.56
N GLY A 136 13.72 10.03 26.97
CA GLY A 136 14.62 11.18 27.17
C GLY A 136 15.87 11.16 26.29
N ASP A 137 15.94 10.34 25.25
CA ASP A 137 17.13 10.24 24.41
C ASP A 137 17.23 11.37 23.37
N ARG A 138 18.47 11.63 22.94
CA ARG A 138 18.82 12.72 22.02
C ARG A 138 18.36 12.41 20.60
N LEU A 139 17.84 13.44 19.92
CA LEU A 139 17.42 13.34 18.52
C LEU A 139 18.58 12.98 17.59
N GLU A 140 19.77 13.54 17.81
CA GLU A 140 20.95 13.31 16.96
C GLU A 140 21.32 11.83 16.87
N THR A 141 21.30 11.13 18.01
CA THR A 141 21.57 9.68 18.08
C THR A 141 20.53 8.89 17.30
N PHE A 142 19.26 9.30 17.34
CA PHE A 142 18.20 8.65 16.57
C PHE A 142 18.39 8.84 15.06
N LEU A 143 18.66 10.09 14.62
CA LEU A 143 18.87 10.40 13.21
C LEU A 143 20.12 9.71 12.66
N ASP A 144 21.19 9.66 13.44
CA ASP A 144 22.42 8.95 13.09
C ASP A 144 22.18 7.43 12.94
N ALA A 145 21.42 6.82 13.85
CA ALA A 145 21.04 5.41 13.74
C ALA A 145 20.21 5.12 12.47
N LEU A 146 19.25 5.99 12.14
CA LEU A 146 18.46 5.88 10.90
C LEU A 146 19.38 5.92 9.66
N VAL A 147 20.26 6.93 9.58
CA VAL A 147 21.16 7.08 8.43
C VAL A 147 22.15 5.92 8.33
N LYS A 148 22.73 5.47 9.44
CA LYS A 148 23.70 4.36 9.46
C LYS A 148 23.09 3.03 9.00
N VAL A 149 21.85 2.75 9.38
CA VAL A 149 21.23 1.44 9.12
C VAL A 149 20.39 1.43 7.85
N LEU A 150 19.53 2.44 7.68
CA LEU A 150 18.59 2.53 6.57
C LEU A 150 19.12 3.37 5.41
N GLY A 151 20.10 4.24 5.65
CA GLY A 151 20.70 5.12 4.65
C GLY A 151 20.13 6.55 4.66
N PRO A 152 20.76 7.51 3.96
CA PRO A 152 20.37 8.92 3.91
C PRO A 152 18.89 9.19 3.58
N ALA A 153 18.32 8.43 2.65
CA ALA A 153 16.94 8.59 2.21
C ALA A 153 15.91 8.32 3.31
N SER A 154 16.30 7.63 4.40
CA SER A 154 15.41 7.38 5.53
C SER A 154 14.99 8.66 6.27
N LEU A 155 15.75 9.74 6.16
CA LEU A 155 15.38 11.04 6.73
C LEU A 155 14.18 11.68 6.00
N ASP A 156 13.84 11.23 4.80
CA ASP A 156 12.63 11.66 4.09
C ASP A 156 11.37 10.95 4.57
N LEU A 157 11.52 9.94 5.42
CA LEU A 157 10.41 9.19 6.03
C LEU A 157 9.98 9.78 7.40
N VAL A 158 10.77 10.69 7.95
CA VAL A 158 10.47 11.37 9.22
C VAL A 158 9.69 12.65 8.91
N ASP A 159 8.51 12.81 9.52
CA ASP A 159 7.72 14.03 9.39
C ASP A 159 8.35 15.17 10.21
N GLU A 160 8.52 16.34 9.58
CA GLU A 160 8.98 17.55 10.25
C GLU A 160 8.04 17.97 11.38
N LYS A 161 6.74 17.69 11.24
CA LYS A 161 5.75 17.96 12.27
C LYS A 161 6.02 17.13 13.53
N ASP A 162 6.33 15.84 13.39
CA ASP A 162 6.65 14.98 14.54
C ASP A 162 7.90 15.48 15.26
N ILE A 163 8.91 15.93 14.50
CA ILE A 163 10.13 16.51 15.07
C ILE A 163 9.83 17.80 15.83
N LEU A 164 9.03 18.68 15.24
CA LEU A 164 8.61 19.94 15.87
C LEU A 164 7.83 19.68 17.15
N ASP A 165 6.88 18.73 17.13
CA ASP A 165 6.02 18.41 18.26
C ASP A 165 6.82 17.75 19.41
N LEU A 166 7.85 16.95 19.10
CA LEU A 166 8.63 16.19 20.09
C LEU A 166 9.88 16.91 20.61
N TYR A 167 10.56 17.66 19.75
CA TYR A 167 11.86 18.29 20.01
C TYR A 167 11.89 19.81 19.78
N GLY A 168 10.77 20.42 19.37
CA GLY A 168 10.65 21.87 19.19
C GLY A 168 11.43 22.41 17.99
N ILE A 169 11.55 23.74 17.94
CA ILE A 169 12.21 24.46 16.83
C ILE A 169 13.68 24.09 16.71
N GLU A 170 14.37 23.90 17.84
CA GLU A 170 15.79 23.48 17.85
C GLU A 170 15.97 22.09 17.24
N GLY A 171 15.10 21.13 17.60
CA GLY A 171 15.09 19.79 17.00
C GLY A 171 14.81 19.81 15.50
N LEU A 172 13.87 20.66 15.06
CA LEU A 172 13.57 20.83 13.64
C LEU A 172 14.77 21.42 12.88
N GLY A 173 15.48 22.38 13.48
CA GLY A 173 16.73 22.91 12.94
C GLY A 173 17.81 21.83 12.77
N LEU A 174 18.02 21.00 13.79
CA LEU A 174 18.95 19.87 13.75
C LEU A 174 18.56 18.86 12.65
N PHE A 175 17.28 18.52 12.55
CA PHE A 175 16.79 17.58 11.55
C PHE A 175 16.99 18.08 10.12
N ARG A 176 16.64 19.34 9.83
CA ARG A 176 16.86 19.94 8.49
C ARG A 176 18.33 19.99 8.13
N LYS A 177 19.19 20.37 9.08
CA LYS A 177 20.64 20.33 8.89
C LYS A 177 21.15 18.91 8.59
N ALA A 178 20.63 17.89 9.28
CA ALA A 178 20.97 16.50 8.98
C ALA A 178 20.53 16.10 7.55
N LYS A 179 19.36 16.54 7.08
CA LYS A 179 18.91 16.33 5.69
C LYS A 179 19.81 17.03 4.67
N GLU A 180 20.25 18.25 4.94
CA GLU A 180 21.16 18.99 4.07
C GLU A 180 22.53 18.31 3.97
N LEU A 181 23.12 17.93 5.10
CA LEU A 181 24.43 17.26 5.15
C LEU A 181 24.42 15.92 4.40
N THR A 182 23.34 15.17 4.50
CA THR A 182 23.20 13.87 3.84
C THR A 182 22.86 13.97 2.34
N ARG A 183 22.34 15.11 1.87
CA ARG A 183 22.09 15.39 0.44
C ARG A 183 23.27 16.07 -0.26
N GLY A 184 24.09 16.83 0.47
CA GLY A 184 25.24 17.57 -0.04
C GLY A 184 26.53 16.78 -0.20
N GLY A 185 26.59 15.53 0.27
CA GLY A 185 27.72 14.62 0.06
C GLY A 185 27.67 13.95 -1.32
N ARG A 186 28.02 14.70 -2.36
CA ARG A 186 28.47 14.15 -3.66
C ARG A 186 29.95 14.40 -3.83
#